data_AF-X1PPH4-F1
#
_entry.id   AF-X1PPH4-F1
#
_cell.length_a   1.000
_cell.length_b   1.000
_cell.length_c   1.000
_cell.angle_alpha   90.00
_cell.angle_beta   90.00
_cell.angle_gamma   90.00
#
_symmetry.space_group_name_H-M   'P 1'
#
loop_
_entity.id
_entity.type
_entity.pdbx_description
1 polymer ?
#
loop_
_entity_poly.entity_id
_entity_poly.type
_entity_poly.pdbx_seq_one_letter_code
_entity_poly.pdbx_strand_id
1 'polypeptide(L)'
;MDRGRLSAYKANLDFYQGSQWEKSSTNRQLVFNYARVAIDKLTSYLMQGLTFACYPNLEILNTKSEILKDDKELKTRVREAEQLLLSVYQQNNLQQLDWETEIDAAVLGDGCYKVIWDAEEKRIRVTVPDISGIFAWWLGDDMAKVWRVASRYELTADEISMLYNLSPLRGKGL
;
A
#
# COMPACT_ATOMS: atom_id res chain seq x y z
N MET A 1 -16.61 -6.12 -12.50
CA MET A 1 -15.18 -6.30 -12.20
C MET A 1 -14.97 -6.48 -10.70
N ASP A 2 -15.47 -5.57 -9.86
CA ASP A 2 -15.14 -5.57 -8.42
C ASP A 2 -15.71 -6.72 -7.59
N ARG A 3 -16.92 -7.23 -7.87
CA ARG A 3 -17.45 -8.38 -7.10
C ARG A 3 -16.61 -9.64 -7.26
N GLY A 4 -16.06 -9.89 -8.45
CA GLY A 4 -15.18 -11.03 -8.70
C GLY A 4 -13.87 -10.89 -7.93
N ARG A 5 -13.26 -9.69 -7.98
CA ARG A 5 -12.05 -9.35 -7.23
C ARG A 5 -12.23 -9.52 -5.72
N LEU A 6 -13.30 -8.95 -5.15
CA LEU A 6 -13.59 -9.07 -3.71
C LEU A 6 -13.87 -10.52 -3.27
N SER A 7 -14.53 -11.31 -4.12
CA SER A 7 -14.72 -12.75 -3.85
C SER A 7 -13.40 -13.52 -3.88
N ALA A 8 -12.51 -13.19 -4.82
CA ALA A 8 -11.19 -13.80 -4.92
C ALA A 8 -10.31 -13.43 -3.70
N TYR A 9 -10.32 -12.16 -3.28
CA TYR A 9 -9.64 -11.74 -2.07
C TYR A 9 -10.08 -12.54 -0.86
N LYS A 10 -11.40 -12.68 -0.65
CA LYS A 10 -11.94 -13.47 0.46
C LYS A 10 -11.45 -14.92 0.41
N ALA A 11 -11.56 -15.57 -0.75
CA ALA A 11 -11.13 -16.96 -0.91
C ALA A 11 -9.61 -17.14 -0.67
N ASN A 12 -8.78 -16.22 -1.18
CA ASN A 12 -7.33 -16.25 -0.98
C ASN A 12 -6.95 -16.01 0.48
N LEU A 13 -7.65 -15.10 1.16
CA LEU A 13 -7.42 -14.78 2.55
C LEU A 13 -7.84 -15.96 3.44
N ASP A 14 -8.97 -16.61 3.14
CA ASP A 14 -9.41 -17.84 3.80
C ASP A 14 -8.40 -18.99 3.57
N PHE A 15 -7.81 -19.10 2.37
CA PHE A 15 -6.73 -20.03 2.07
C PHE A 15 -5.47 -19.75 2.89
N TYR A 16 -5.00 -18.49 2.92
CA TYR A 16 -3.82 -18.09 3.69
C TYR A 16 -4.01 -18.29 5.20
N GLN A 17 -5.23 -18.09 5.72
CA GLN A 17 -5.56 -18.35 7.13
C GLN A 17 -5.77 -19.84 7.44
N GLY A 18 -5.98 -20.67 6.42
CA GLY A 18 -6.30 -22.08 6.58
C GLY A 18 -7.77 -22.35 6.91
N SER A 19 -8.65 -21.36 6.72
CA SER A 19 -10.12 -21.43 6.88
C SER A 19 -10.86 -21.74 5.56
N GLN A 20 -10.14 -22.19 4.52
CA GLN A 20 -10.64 -22.46 3.17
C GLN A 20 -11.79 -23.48 3.02
N TRP A 21 -12.20 -24.15 4.11
CA TRP A 21 -13.19 -25.21 4.03
C TRP A 21 -14.60 -24.63 3.88
N GLU A 22 -15.18 -24.76 2.69
CA GLU A 22 -16.56 -24.34 2.43
C GLU A 22 -17.60 -25.17 3.21
N LYS A 23 -17.26 -26.40 3.59
CA LYS A 23 -18.15 -27.32 4.30
C LYS A 23 -17.60 -27.64 5.68
N SER A 24 -18.35 -27.22 6.69
CA SER A 24 -18.14 -27.73 8.05
C SER A 24 -18.43 -29.22 8.06
N SER A 25 -17.46 -30.04 8.48
CA SER A 25 -17.67 -31.47 8.70
C SER A 25 -17.71 -31.77 10.19
N THR A 26 -18.46 -32.79 10.56
CA THR A 26 -18.54 -33.29 11.94
C THR A 26 -17.21 -33.89 12.41
N ASN A 27 -16.32 -34.24 11.47
CA ASN A 27 -15.01 -34.80 11.74
C ASN A 27 -13.97 -33.70 11.92
N ARG A 28 -12.92 -33.98 12.72
CA ARG A 28 -11.78 -33.06 12.85
C ARG A 28 -11.10 -32.85 11.50
N GLN A 29 -11.03 -31.60 11.07
CA GLN A 29 -10.29 -31.18 9.88
C GLN A 29 -8.92 -30.66 10.32
N LEU A 30 -7.85 -31.19 9.73
CA LEU A 30 -6.49 -30.71 9.96
C LEU A 30 -6.02 -29.94 8.72
N VAL A 31 -5.41 -28.78 8.94
CA VAL A 31 -4.85 -27.95 7.88
C VAL A 31 -3.36 -27.82 8.08
N PHE A 32 -2.61 -28.30 7.10
CA PHE A 32 -1.16 -28.09 7.03
C PHE A 32 -0.91 -26.87 6.14
N ASN A 33 -0.76 -25.71 6.75
CA ASN A 33 -0.66 -24.45 6.04
C ASN A 33 0.78 -24.16 5.55
N TYR A 34 1.23 -24.93 4.55
CA TYR A 34 2.55 -24.73 3.94
C TYR A 34 2.62 -23.46 3.10
N ALA A 35 1.50 -23.03 2.52
CA ALA A 35 1.45 -21.83 1.69
C ALA A 35 1.83 -20.59 2.50
N ARG A 36 1.27 -20.43 3.70
CA ARG A 36 1.63 -19.34 4.61
C ARG A 36 3.13 -19.33 4.93
N VAL A 37 3.68 -20.48 5.29
CA VAL A 37 5.12 -20.58 5.61
C VAL A 37 6.00 -20.23 4.40
N ALA A 38 5.60 -20.67 3.20
CA ALA A 38 6.33 -20.35 1.98
C ALA A 38 6.27 -18.85 1.66
N ILE A 39 5.09 -18.23 1.75
CA ILE A 39 4.89 -16.79 1.53
C ILE A 39 5.72 -15.99 2.55
N ASP A 40 5.55 -16.24 3.84
CA ASP A 40 6.26 -15.51 4.90
C ASP A 40 7.79 -15.62 4.73
N LYS A 41 8.28 -16.79 4.31
CA LYS A 41 9.71 -17.00 4.04
C LYS A 41 10.18 -16.24 2.80
N LEU A 42 9.45 -16.32 1.69
CA LEU A 42 9.81 -15.62 0.44
C LEU A 42 9.78 -14.11 0.64
N THR A 43 8.73 -13.58 1.28
CA THR A 43 8.65 -12.17 1.67
C THR A 43 9.84 -11.78 2.54
N SER A 44 10.25 -12.64 3.48
CA SER A 44 11.45 -12.40 4.30
C SER A 44 12.73 -12.20 3.51
N TYR A 45 12.95 -13.06 2.51
CA TYR A 45 14.12 -12.94 1.66
C TYR A 45 14.04 -11.74 0.72
N LEU A 46 12.85 -11.42 0.21
CA LEU A 46 12.66 -10.30 -0.71
C LEU A 46 12.88 -8.95 -0.03
N MET A 47 12.40 -8.81 1.21
CA MET A 47 12.54 -7.58 2.00
C MET A 47 13.98 -7.35 2.49
N GLN A 48 14.82 -8.39 2.52
CA GLN A 48 16.18 -8.27 2.97
C GLN A 48 17.06 -7.53 1.95
N GLY A 49 17.52 -6.32 2.32
CA GLY A 49 18.48 -5.56 1.53
C GLY A 49 17.85 -4.56 0.53
N LEU A 50 16.54 -4.33 0.60
CA LEU A 50 15.90 -3.27 -0.18
C LEU A 50 16.50 -1.91 0.21
N THR A 51 17.08 -1.23 -0.78
CA THR A 51 17.65 0.11 -0.65
C THR A 51 17.27 0.89 -1.90
N PHE A 52 17.04 2.20 -1.74
CA PHE A 52 16.76 3.09 -2.86
C PHE A 52 17.96 4.00 -3.11
N ALA A 53 18.35 4.12 -4.37
CA ALA A 53 19.40 5.02 -4.83
C ALA A 53 18.78 6.07 -5.75
N CYS A 54 19.12 7.33 -5.54
CA CYS A 54 18.68 8.42 -6.40
C CYS A 54 19.70 8.63 -7.54
N TYR A 55 19.21 8.69 -8.78
CA TYR A 55 20.04 8.97 -9.95
C TYR A 55 19.57 10.25 -10.63
N PRO A 56 20.50 11.12 -11.07
CA PRO A 56 20.13 12.30 -11.83
C PRO A 56 19.58 11.89 -13.19
N ASN A 57 18.44 12.47 -13.59
CA ASN A 57 17.89 12.25 -14.92
C ASN A 57 18.61 13.14 -15.95
N LEU A 58 19.50 12.52 -16.73
CA LEU A 58 20.35 13.18 -17.74
C LEU A 58 19.54 13.78 -18.92
N GLU A 59 18.39 13.21 -19.27
CA GLU A 59 17.58 13.69 -20.40
C GLU A 59 16.93 15.05 -20.10
N ILE A 60 16.46 15.24 -18.87
CA ILE A 60 15.87 16.52 -18.41
C ILE A 60 16.96 17.59 -18.26
N LEU A 61 18.17 17.19 -17.87
CA LEU A 61 19.32 18.09 -17.72
C LEU A 61 19.80 18.66 -19.06
N ASN A 62 19.73 17.87 -20.13
CA ASN A 62 20.07 18.32 -21.50
C ASN A 62 19.11 19.40 -22.03
N THR A 63 17.87 19.44 -21.54
CA THR A 63 16.87 20.46 -21.94
C THR A 63 16.99 21.75 -21.12
N LYS A 64 17.48 21.66 -19.88
CA LYS A 64 17.70 22.79 -18.96
C LYS A 64 19.19 23.18 -18.83
N SER A 65 19.96 22.94 -19.88
CA SER A 65 21.43 22.95 -19.95
C SER A 65 22.14 24.28 -19.67
N GLU A 66 21.47 25.27 -19.10
CA GLU A 66 22.10 26.53 -18.66
C GLU A 66 22.32 26.63 -17.15
N ILE A 67 21.66 25.82 -16.30
CA ILE A 67 21.57 26.10 -14.85
C ILE A 67 22.51 25.25 -13.98
N LEU A 68 23.00 24.09 -14.42
CA LEU A 68 23.77 23.18 -13.55
C LEU A 68 25.14 22.84 -14.18
N LYS A 69 26.03 23.83 -14.21
CA LYS A 69 27.41 23.68 -14.74
C LYS A 69 28.36 22.95 -13.79
N ASP A 70 27.95 22.67 -12.56
CA ASP A 70 28.81 22.05 -11.54
C ASP A 70 28.29 20.67 -11.12
N ASP A 71 29.03 19.61 -11.53
CA ASP A 71 28.79 18.21 -11.17
C ASP A 71 28.71 18.02 -9.63
N LYS A 72 29.39 18.88 -8.87
CA LYS A 72 29.32 18.89 -7.41
C LYS A 72 27.96 19.27 -6.86
N GLU A 73 27.29 20.29 -7.44
CA GLU A 73 25.99 20.75 -6.97
C GLU A 73 24.89 19.71 -7.23
N LEU A 74 24.95 19.07 -8.42
CA LEU A 74 24.06 17.95 -8.77
C LEU A 74 24.19 16.79 -7.77
N LYS A 75 25.42 16.37 -7.47
CA LYS A 75 25.69 15.31 -6.50
C LYS A 75 25.18 15.64 -5.10
N THR A 76 25.31 16.89 -4.67
CA THR A 76 24.78 17.35 -3.37
C THR A 76 23.26 17.25 -3.33
N ARG A 77 22.56 17.76 -4.36
CA ARG A 77 21.08 17.67 -4.41
C ARG A 77 20.57 16.24 -4.46
N VAL A 78 21.25 15.36 -5.19
CA VAL A 78 20.91 13.92 -5.24
C VAL A 78 21.05 13.29 -3.86
N ARG A 79 22.13 13.59 -3.13
CA ARG A 79 22.34 13.10 -1.75
C ARG A 79 21.30 13.66 -0.78
N GLU A 80 20.96 14.95 -0.90
CA GLU A 80 19.92 15.57 -0.08
C GLU A 80 18.56 14.91 -0.30
N ALA A 81 18.20 14.64 -1.57
CA ALA A 81 16.97 13.92 -1.90
C ALA A 81 16.96 12.49 -1.35
N GLU A 82 18.08 11.77 -1.48
CA GLU A 82 18.25 10.42 -0.94
C GLU A 82 18.13 10.41 0.59
N GLN A 83 18.78 11.34 1.28
CA GLN A 83 18.66 11.50 2.73
C GLN A 83 17.24 11.84 3.17
N LEU A 84 16.53 12.69 2.43
CA LEU A 84 15.14 13.01 2.72
C LEU A 84 14.26 11.78 2.58
N LEU A 85 14.41 10.99 1.51
CA LEU A 85 13.67 9.74 1.34
C LEU A 85 13.99 8.73 2.45
N LEU A 86 15.26 8.62 2.89
CA LEU A 86 15.66 7.81 4.05
C LEU A 86 14.99 8.28 5.34
N SER A 87 14.87 9.59 5.55
CA SER A 87 14.18 10.12 6.72
C SER A 87 12.69 9.77 6.71
N VAL A 88 12.02 9.88 5.56
CA VAL A 88 10.61 9.50 5.39
C VAL A 88 10.43 7.99 5.60
N TYR A 89 11.38 7.19 5.09
CA TYR A 89 11.42 5.74 5.26
C TYR A 89 11.42 5.34 6.73
N GLN A 90 12.32 5.93 7.50
CA GLN A 90 12.46 5.65 8.93
C GLN A 90 11.26 6.18 9.74
N GLN A 91 10.79 7.40 9.46
CA GLN A 91 9.69 8.03 10.21
C GLN A 91 8.35 7.30 10.07
N ASN A 92 8.11 6.64 8.94
CA ASN A 92 6.90 5.88 8.69
C ASN A 92 7.04 4.39 9.02
N ASN A 93 8.23 3.96 9.48
CA ASN A 93 8.56 2.54 9.65
C ASN A 93 8.23 1.73 8.38
N LEU A 94 8.63 2.25 7.22
CA LEU A 94 8.24 1.72 5.91
C LEU A 94 8.67 0.27 5.72
N GLN A 95 9.74 -0.19 6.38
CA GLN A 95 10.14 -1.59 6.35
C GLN A 95 9.03 -2.55 6.82
N GLN A 96 8.28 -2.18 7.87
CA GLN A 96 7.17 -2.99 8.34
C GLN A 96 5.98 -2.91 7.36
N LEU A 97 5.70 -1.72 6.85
CA LEU A 97 4.62 -1.54 5.87
C LEU A 97 4.90 -2.29 4.56
N ASP A 98 6.14 -2.32 4.11
CA ASP A 98 6.57 -3.05 2.91
C ASP A 98 6.42 -4.55 3.10
N TRP A 99 6.77 -5.06 4.27
CA TRP A 99 6.53 -6.46 4.62
C TRP A 99 5.04 -6.82 4.58
N GLU A 100 4.20 -6.02 5.25
CA GLU A 100 2.75 -6.25 5.30
C GLU A 100 2.14 -6.16 3.90
N THR A 101 2.51 -5.14 3.12
CA THR A 101 2.00 -4.95 1.75
C THR A 101 2.45 -6.05 0.80
N GLU A 102 3.65 -6.61 0.98
CA GLU A 102 4.13 -7.73 0.17
C GLU A 102 3.38 -9.03 0.50
N ILE A 103 3.04 -9.27 1.77
CA ILE A 103 2.16 -10.40 2.13
C ILE A 103 0.79 -10.20 1.48
N ASP A 104 0.22 -9.00 1.58
CA ASP A 104 -1.07 -8.69 0.96
C ASP A 104 -1.00 -8.88 -0.57
N ALA A 105 0.07 -8.45 -1.22
CA ALA A 105 0.27 -8.66 -2.66
C ALA A 105 0.44 -10.15 -3.01
N ALA A 106 1.18 -10.92 -2.20
CA ALA A 106 1.35 -12.35 -2.42
C ALA A 106 0.06 -13.16 -2.21
N VAL A 107 -0.81 -12.73 -1.29
CA VAL A 107 -2.06 -13.41 -0.97
C VAL A 107 -3.21 -12.93 -1.87
N LEU A 108 -3.47 -11.63 -1.89
CA LEU A 108 -4.60 -11.03 -2.59
C LEU A 108 -4.32 -10.79 -4.08
N GLY A 109 -3.04 -10.70 -4.46
CA GLY A 109 -2.60 -10.36 -5.81
C GLY A 109 -2.44 -8.86 -6.04
N ASP A 110 -2.76 -8.02 -5.05
CA ASP A 110 -2.71 -6.57 -5.12
C ASP A 110 -2.10 -6.00 -3.83
N GLY A 111 -1.35 -4.91 -3.95
CA GLY A 111 -0.74 -4.14 -2.85
C GLY A 111 -1.00 -2.64 -3.03
N CYS A 112 -1.17 -1.88 -1.94
CA CYS A 112 -1.52 -0.46 -2.02
C CYS A 112 -0.82 0.36 -0.94
N TYR A 113 -0.20 1.46 -1.38
CA TYR A 113 0.31 2.49 -0.48
C TYR A 113 -0.50 3.77 -0.65
N LYS A 114 -0.83 4.40 0.47
CA LYS A 114 -1.43 5.72 0.53
C LYS A 114 -0.44 6.69 1.14
N VAL A 115 0.03 7.61 0.30
CA VAL A 115 0.93 8.69 0.68
C VAL A 115 0.12 9.97 0.86
N ILE A 116 0.21 10.58 2.04
CA ILE A 116 -0.47 11.82 2.39
C ILE A 116 0.50 12.81 3.00
N TRP A 117 0.19 14.10 2.86
CA TRP A 117 0.84 15.15 3.61
C TRP A 117 0.04 15.43 4.89
N ASP A 118 0.67 15.25 6.04
CA ASP A 118 0.12 15.61 7.34
C ASP A 118 0.46 17.08 7.62
N ALA A 119 -0.56 17.95 7.55
CA ALA A 119 -0.37 19.39 7.70
C ALA A 119 -0.08 19.82 9.15
N GLU A 120 -0.52 19.05 10.15
CA GLU A 120 -0.32 19.36 11.56
C GLU A 120 1.11 19.05 11.98
N GLU A 121 1.57 17.83 11.65
CA GLU A 121 2.92 17.37 11.97
C GLU A 121 3.96 17.78 10.91
N LYS A 122 3.53 18.40 9.81
CA LYS A 122 4.36 18.85 8.68
C LYS A 122 5.28 17.76 8.14
N ARG A 123 4.72 16.56 7.96
CA ARG A 123 5.48 15.40 7.47
C ARG A 123 4.72 14.61 6.42
N ILE A 124 5.47 13.83 5.65
CA ILE A 124 4.91 12.84 4.73
C ILE A 124 4.53 11.62 5.56
N ARG A 125 3.25 11.25 5.52
CA ARG A 125 2.78 9.99 6.09
C ARG A 125 2.50 8.98 4.98
N VAL A 126 3.02 7.77 5.17
CA VAL A 126 2.74 6.62 4.30
C VAL A 126 1.99 5.59 5.12
N THR A 127 0.89 5.07 4.55
CA THR A 127 0.01 4.11 5.19
C THR A 127 -0.41 3.04 4.18
N VAL A 128 -0.82 1.88 4.67
CA VAL A 128 -1.30 0.76 3.85
C VAL A 128 -2.77 0.56 4.18
N PRO A 129 -3.70 1.07 3.34
CA PRO A 129 -5.13 0.88 3.57
C PRO A 129 -5.56 -0.54 3.17
N ASP A 130 -6.68 -1.01 3.72
CA ASP A 130 -7.30 -2.25 3.26
C ASP A 130 -7.70 -2.14 1.78
N ILE A 131 -7.11 -3.02 0.97
CA ILE A 131 -7.26 -3.07 -0.48
C ILE A 131 -8.68 -3.46 -0.91
N SER A 132 -9.43 -4.15 -0.05
CA SER A 132 -10.83 -4.45 -0.27
C SER A 132 -11.70 -3.19 -0.35
N GLY A 133 -11.22 -2.09 0.25
CA GLY A 133 -11.85 -0.78 0.23
C GLY A 133 -11.41 0.13 -0.93
N ILE A 134 -10.39 -0.25 -1.70
CA ILE A 134 -9.85 0.57 -2.79
C ILE A 134 -10.40 0.12 -4.13
N PHE A 135 -10.97 1.05 -4.89
CA PHE A 135 -11.53 0.83 -6.21
C PHE A 135 -10.85 1.75 -7.21
N ALA A 136 -10.24 1.18 -8.24
CA ALA A 136 -9.57 1.93 -9.30
C ALA A 136 -10.25 1.65 -10.65
N TRP A 137 -10.47 2.71 -11.42
CA TRP A 137 -10.95 2.64 -12.80
C TRP A 137 -9.88 3.20 -13.72
N TRP A 138 -9.58 2.45 -14.77
CA TRP A 138 -8.58 2.78 -15.78
C TRP A 138 -9.22 3.54 -16.94
N LEU A 139 -8.43 4.33 -17.65
CA LEU A 139 -8.85 4.87 -18.93
C LEU A 139 -9.01 3.70 -19.91
N GLY A 140 -10.13 3.64 -20.64
CA GLY A 140 -10.67 2.39 -21.20
C GLY A 140 -9.72 1.45 -21.96
N ASP A 141 -8.68 1.96 -22.62
CA ASP A 141 -7.71 1.18 -23.40
C ASP A 141 -6.27 1.23 -22.82
N ASP A 142 -6.05 1.98 -21.74
CA ASP A 142 -4.73 2.17 -21.14
C ASP A 142 -4.77 1.80 -19.66
N MET A 143 -4.42 0.54 -19.38
CA MET A 143 -4.28 0.03 -18.01
C MET A 143 -3.13 0.68 -17.23
N ALA A 144 -2.25 1.48 -17.87
CA ALA A 144 -1.25 2.26 -17.15
C ALA A 144 -1.82 3.60 -16.65
N LYS A 145 -3.00 4.02 -17.12
CA LYS A 145 -3.61 5.29 -16.74
C LYS A 145 -4.84 5.08 -15.86
N VAL A 146 -4.69 5.39 -14.58
CA VAL A 146 -5.82 5.47 -13.64
C VAL A 146 -6.65 6.71 -13.96
N TRP A 147 -7.94 6.54 -14.22
CA TRP A 147 -8.90 7.63 -14.37
C TRP A 147 -9.46 8.05 -13.01
N ARG A 148 -9.95 7.09 -12.21
CA ARG A 148 -10.61 7.39 -10.95
C ARG A 148 -10.19 6.39 -9.88
N VAL A 149 -10.07 6.88 -8.66
CA VAL A 149 -9.91 6.05 -7.46
C VAL A 149 -11.02 6.41 -6.46
N ALA A 150 -11.61 5.41 -5.85
CA ALA A 150 -12.46 5.56 -4.67
C ALA A 150 -11.88 4.74 -3.52
N SER A 151 -11.89 5.32 -2.32
CA SER A 151 -11.52 4.64 -1.09
C SER A 151 -12.74 4.58 -0.19
N ARG A 152 -13.13 3.37 0.19
CA ARG A 152 -14.18 3.07 1.14
C ARG A 152 -13.53 2.56 2.42
N TYR A 153 -13.88 3.18 3.53
CA TYR A 153 -13.43 2.81 4.86
C TYR A 153 -14.59 3.06 5.83
N GLU A 154 -14.58 2.32 6.93
CA GLU A 154 -15.57 2.47 8.00
C GLU A 154 -15.02 3.43 9.04
N LEU A 155 -15.90 4.30 9.54
CA LEU A 155 -15.60 5.22 10.64
C LEU A 155 -16.61 4.99 11.75
N THR A 156 -16.13 5.05 12.98
CA THR A 156 -16.97 5.07 14.17
C THR A 156 -17.71 6.40 14.30
N ALA A 157 -18.79 6.39 15.09
CA ALA A 157 -19.60 7.59 15.35
C ALA A 157 -18.75 8.77 15.88
N ASP A 158 -17.80 8.47 16.77
CA ASP A 158 -16.93 9.47 17.40
C ASP A 158 -15.95 10.06 16.37
N GLU A 159 -15.35 9.23 15.51
CA GLU A 159 -14.45 9.68 14.44
C GLU A 159 -15.16 10.58 13.42
N ILE A 160 -16.41 10.28 13.07
CA ILE A 160 -17.21 11.13 12.16
C ILE A 160 -17.41 12.51 12.79
N SER A 161 -17.72 12.56 14.08
CA SER A 161 -17.89 13.81 14.80
C SER A 161 -16.59 14.60 14.89
N MET A 162 -15.45 13.94 15.12
CA MET A 162 -14.15 14.62 15.25
C MET A 162 -13.59 15.11 13.91
N LEU A 163 -13.66 14.28 12.87
CA LEU A 163 -13.03 14.58 11.57
C LEU A 163 -13.88 15.49 10.69
N TYR A 164 -15.21 15.29 10.70
CA TYR A 164 -16.11 15.97 9.78
C TYR A 164 -17.09 16.92 10.48
N ASN A 165 -17.08 16.99 11.81
CA ASN A 165 -18.08 17.74 12.59
C ASN A 165 -19.53 17.38 12.22
N LEU A 166 -19.75 16.11 11.85
CA LEU A 166 -21.06 15.59 11.49
C LEU A 166 -21.57 14.69 12.61
N SER A 167 -22.84 14.82 12.99
CA SER A 167 -23.50 13.82 13.82
C SER A 167 -23.99 12.67 12.93
N PRO A 168 -23.65 11.41 13.25
CA PRO A 168 -24.14 10.27 12.47
C PRO A 168 -25.66 10.25 12.51
N LEU A 169 -26.28 10.08 11.34
CA LEU A 169 -27.73 9.86 11.27
C LEU A 169 -28.04 8.59 12.06
N ARG A 170 -28.86 8.72 13.12
CA ARG A 170 -29.30 7.61 13.96
C ARG A 170 -30.10 6.64 13.09
N GLY A 171 -29.45 5.60 12.56
CA GLY A 171 -30.11 4.57 11.77
C GLY A 171 -31.20 3.91 12.62
N LYS A 172 -32.44 3.88 12.12
CA LYS A 172 -33.48 3.01 12.68
C LYS A 172 -32.95 1.57 12.60
N GLY A 173 -32.86 0.91 13.75
CA GLY A 173 -32.46 -0.49 13.83
C GLY A 173 -33.29 -1.36 12.90
N LEU A 174 -32.60 -2.22 12.17
CA LEU A 174 -33.14 -3.45 11.59
C LEU A 174 -32.56 -4.62 12.38
#